data_AF-A0A530ZMF9-F1
#
_entry.id   AF-A0A530ZMF9-F1
#
_cell.length_a   1.000
_cell.length_b   1.000
_cell.length_c   1.000
_cell.angle_alpha   90.00
_cell.angle_beta   90.00
_cell.angle_gamma   90.00
#
_symmetry.space_group_name_H-M   'P 1'
#
loop_
_entity.id
_entity.type
_entity.pdbx_description
1 polymer ?
#
loop_
_entity_poly.entity_id
_entity_poly.type
_entity_poly.pdbx_seq_one_letter_code
_entity_poly.pdbx_strand_id
1 'polypeptide(L)'
;MAITTTTAMRGPMVLKDWTQLLLLGAIWGGSFFFARIAVAEIPPLVLVLFRVAIAALALHLYLGLRGPSFRIALPQAGLFFLLALVNNVIPFSLIFAGQT
;
A
#
# COMPACT_ATOMS: atom_id res chain seq x y z
N MET A 1 -30.62 -15.65 14.79
CA MET A 1 -30.42 -14.25 14.33
C MET A 1 -29.65 -14.31 13.01
N ALA A 2 -30.34 -14.27 11.87
CA ALA A 2 -29.71 -14.42 10.55
C ALA A 2 -29.20 -13.05 10.07
N ILE A 3 -27.91 -12.96 9.76
CA ILE A 3 -27.28 -11.75 9.23
C ILE A 3 -27.52 -11.76 7.71
N THR A 4 -28.55 -11.07 7.24
CA THR A 4 -28.80 -10.93 5.80
C THR A 4 -27.74 -10.02 5.21
N THR A 5 -26.70 -10.61 4.61
CA THR A 5 -25.68 -9.86 3.87
C THR A 5 -26.29 -9.45 2.53
N THR A 6 -26.78 -8.22 2.42
CA THR A 6 -27.25 -7.68 1.13
C THR A 6 -26.03 -7.45 0.23
N THR A 7 -25.73 -8.41 -0.64
CA THR A 7 -24.75 -8.23 -1.71
C THR A 7 -25.33 -7.20 -2.69
N ALA A 8 -24.91 -5.93 -2.57
CA ALA A 8 -25.28 -4.91 -3.54
C ALA A 8 -24.74 -5.31 -4.92
N MET A 9 -25.63 -5.66 -5.86
CA MET A 9 -25.24 -5.84 -7.26
C MET A 9 -24.69 -4.52 -7.79
N ARG A 10 -23.38 -4.46 -8.03
CA ARG A 10 -22.77 -3.29 -8.66
C ARG A 10 -23.21 -3.26 -10.12
N GLY A 11 -23.75 -2.11 -10.55
CA GLY A 11 -24.06 -1.86 -11.96
C GLY A 11 -22.79 -1.85 -12.83
N PRO A 12 -22.95 -1.74 -14.17
CA PRO A 12 -21.81 -1.71 -15.09
C PRO A 12 -20.80 -0.60 -14.73
N MET A 13 -19.51 -0.91 -14.85
CA MET A 13 -18.42 -0.01 -14.48
C MET A 13 -18.52 1.30 -15.27
N VAL A 14 -18.55 2.42 -14.55
CA VAL A 14 -18.66 3.76 -15.14
C VAL A 14 -17.27 4.25 -15.54
N LEU A 15 -17.17 5.24 -16.44
CA LEU A 15 -15.89 5.79 -16.90
C LEU A 15 -14.96 6.22 -15.74
N LYS A 16 -15.52 6.69 -14.62
CA LYS A 16 -14.77 7.01 -13.40
C LYS A 16 -14.06 5.78 -12.82
N ASP A 17 -14.72 4.62 -12.79
CA ASP A 17 -14.13 3.39 -12.29
C ASP A 17 -12.97 2.95 -13.19
N TRP A 18 -13.15 3.04 -14.51
CA TRP A 18 -12.10 2.74 -15.49
C TRP A 18 -10.90 3.67 -15.38
N THR A 19 -11.12 4.97 -15.24
CA THR A 19 -10.02 5.93 -15.06
C THR A 19 -9.26 5.68 -13.75
N GLN A 20 -9.96 5.35 -12.66
CA GLN A 20 -9.31 4.94 -11.41
C GLN A 20 -8.50 3.66 -11.57
N LEU A 21 -8.99 2.65 -12.30
CA LEU A 21 -8.26 1.42 -12.58
C LEU A 21 -7.02 1.66 -13.43
N LEU A 22 -7.10 2.49 -14.46
CA LEU A 22 -5.96 2.84 -15.30
C LEU A 22 -4.89 3.61 -14.52
N LEU A 23 -5.30 4.59 -13.71
CA LEU A 23 -4.38 5.31 -12.82
C LEU A 23 -3.71 4.38 -11.83
N LEU A 24 -4.49 3.51 -11.19
CA LEU A 24 -3.97 2.52 -10.25
C LEU A 24 -2.97 1.58 -10.94
N GLY A 25 -3.30 1.09 -12.14
CA GLY A 25 -2.44 0.25 -12.95
C GLY A 25 -1.14 0.96 -13.33
N ALA A 26 -1.20 2.23 -13.74
CA ALA A 26 -0.01 3.02 -14.06
C ALA A 26 0.88 3.27 -12.84
N ILE A 27 0.30 3.59 -11.68
CA ILE A 27 1.05 3.81 -10.43
C ILE A 27 1.73 2.51 -9.99
N TRP A 28 1.01 1.40 -9.99
CA TRP A 28 1.56 0.11 -9.60
C TRP A 28 2.60 -0.41 -10.59
N GLY A 29 2.27 -0.39 -11.89
CA GLY A 29 3.17 -0.85 -12.96
C GLY A 29 4.46 -0.03 -13.02
N GLY A 30 4.35 1.30 -12.97
CA GLY A 30 5.51 2.20 -12.92
C GLY A 30 6.38 1.96 -11.70
N SER A 31 5.78 1.81 -10.51
CA SER A 31 6.53 1.56 -9.27
C SER A 31 7.39 0.30 -9.34
N PHE A 32 6.92 -0.79 -9.95
CA PHE A 32 7.71 -2.02 -10.12
C PHE A 32 8.80 -1.88 -11.17
N PHE A 33 8.53 -1.17 -12.25
CA PHE A 33 9.53 -0.89 -13.28
C PHE A 33 10.73 -0.12 -12.70
N PHE A 34 10.48 0.96 -11.94
CA PHE A 34 11.53 1.71 -11.26
C PHE A 34 12.24 0.87 -10.19
N ALA A 35 11.51 0.04 -9.44
CA ALA A 35 12.12 -0.82 -8.43
C ALA A 35 13.09 -1.84 -9.04
N ARG A 36 12.78 -2.41 -10.21
CA ARG A 36 13.70 -3.31 -10.94
C ARG A 36 14.97 -2.59 -11.38
N ILE A 37 14.88 -1.33 -11.80
CA ILE A 37 16.05 -0.54 -12.16
C ILE A 37 16.88 -0.24 -10.90
N ALA A 38 16.23 0.11 -9.79
CA ALA A 38 16.90 0.51 -8.56
C ALA A 38 17.54 -0.66 -7.81
N VAL A 39 17.02 -1.89 -7.92
CA VAL A 39 17.56 -3.06 -7.20
C VAL A 39 18.96 -3.45 -7.67
N ALA A 40 19.36 -3.03 -8.87
CA ALA A 40 20.70 -3.23 -9.39
C ALA A 40 21.77 -2.48 -8.57
N GLU A 41 21.39 -1.37 -7.92
CA GLU A 41 22.31 -0.51 -7.16
C GLU A 41 21.99 -0.50 -5.65
N ILE A 42 20.73 -0.70 -5.27
CA ILE A 42 20.24 -0.58 -3.89
C ILE A 42 19.73 -1.94 -3.40
N PRO A 43 20.19 -2.43 -2.23
CA PRO A 43 19.71 -3.68 -1.67
C PRO A 43 18.17 -3.72 -1.52
N PRO A 44 17.52 -4.86 -1.81
CA PRO A 44 16.06 -5.01 -1.77
C PRO A 44 15.37 -4.46 -0.51
N LEU A 45 15.96 -4.72 0.67
CA LEU A 45 15.39 -4.29 1.94
C LEU A 45 15.40 -2.77 2.10
N VAL A 46 16.44 -2.10 1.61
CA VAL A 46 16.58 -0.64 1.66
C VAL A 46 15.56 0.01 0.73
N LEU A 47 15.31 -0.56 -0.45
CA LEU A 47 14.25 -0.11 -1.35
C LEU A 47 12.86 -0.19 -0.72
N VAL A 48 12.55 -1.30 -0.06
CA VAL A 48 11.28 -1.47 0.65
C VAL A 48 11.17 -0.47 1.81
N LEU A 49 12.25 -0.24 2.55
CA LEU A 49 12.30 0.75 3.62
C LEU A 49 12.00 2.16 3.10
N PHE A 50 12.64 2.58 2.00
CA PHE A 50 12.36 3.88 1.36
C PHE A 50 10.89 4.01 0.96
N ARG A 51 10.32 2.98 0.33
CA ARG A 51 8.90 3.00 -0.08
C ARG A 51 7.97 3.18 1.12
N VAL A 52 8.19 2.43 2.19
CA VAL A 52 7.37 2.50 3.41
C VAL A 52 7.59 3.84 4.14
N ALA A 53 8.81 4.36 4.17
CA ALA A 53 9.13 5.65 4.76
C ALA A 53 8.44 6.82 4.04
N ILE A 54 8.44 6.82 2.71
CA ILE A 54 7.72 7.83 1.91
C ILE A 54 6.21 7.74 2.17
N ALA A 55 5.66 6.53 2.18
CA ALA A 55 4.24 6.32 2.49
C ALA A 55 3.89 6.81 3.92
N ALA A 56 4.75 6.52 4.90
CA ALA A 56 4.58 6.98 6.27
C ALA A 56 4.65 8.50 6.37
N LEU A 57 5.59 9.16 5.69
CA LEU A 57 5.68 10.63 5.65
C LEU A 57 4.45 11.27 5.03
N ALA A 58 4.01 10.76 3.87
CA ALA A 58 2.80 11.25 3.19
C ALA A 58 1.56 11.09 4.07
N LEU A 59 1.44 9.95 4.75
CA LEU A 59 0.35 9.71 5.70
C LEU A 59 0.42 10.69 6.88
N HIS A 60 1.60 10.89 7.50
CA HIS A 60 1.74 11.82 8.63
C HIS A 60 1.43 13.26 8.21
N LEU A 61 1.84 13.68 7.01
CA LEU A 61 1.49 15.00 6.48
C LEU A 61 -0.03 15.15 6.30
N TYR A 62 -0.67 14.14 5.73
CA TYR A 62 -2.12 14.13 5.56
C TYR A 62 -2.88 14.14 6.90
N LEU A 63 -2.42 13.35 7.89
CA LEU A 63 -2.98 13.34 9.24
C LEU A 63 -2.75 14.68 9.94
N GLY A 64 -1.58 15.30 9.78
CA GLY A 64 -1.29 16.64 10.30
C GLY A 64 -2.27 17.70 9.80
N LEU A 65 -2.70 17.59 8.54
CA LEU A 65 -3.71 18.48 7.95
C LEU A 65 -5.15 18.17 8.39
N ARG A 66 -5.46 16.91 8.70
CA ARG A 66 -6.82 16.45 9.09
C ARG A 66 -7.08 16.49 10.61
N GLY A 67 -6.04 16.50 11.43
CA GLY A 67 -6.13 16.50 12.90
C GLY A 67 -6.82 15.28 13.55
N PRO A 68 -6.72 14.03 13.05
CA PRO A 68 -7.34 12.89 13.72
C PRO A 68 -6.58 12.49 14.99
N SER A 69 -7.32 11.95 15.96
CA SER A 69 -6.76 11.49 17.23
C SER A 69 -6.13 10.11 17.06
N PHE A 70 -4.81 10.02 17.25
CA PHE A 70 -4.06 8.75 17.23
C PHE A 70 -4.40 7.80 18.39
N ARG A 71 -5.20 8.24 19.37
CA ARG A 71 -5.53 7.48 20.59
C ARG A 71 -6.15 6.11 20.31
N ILE A 72 -6.86 5.96 19.19
CA ILE A 72 -7.50 4.70 18.79
C ILE A 72 -6.50 3.77 18.08
N ALA A 73 -5.50 4.35 17.38
CA ALA A 73 -4.53 3.60 16.60
C ALA A 73 -3.35 3.07 17.43
N LEU A 74 -2.92 3.81 18.47
CA LEU A 74 -1.77 3.43 19.31
C LEU A 74 -1.91 2.03 19.95
N PRO A 75 -3.05 1.64 20.56
CA PRO A 75 -3.21 0.31 21.14
C PRO A 75 -3.11 -0.83 20.11
N GLN A 76 -3.36 -0.52 18.83
CA GLN A 76 -3.35 -1.48 17.73
C GLN A 76 -2.03 -1.42 16.93
N ALA A 77 -1.03 -0.67 17.38
CA ALA A 77 0.23 -0.48 16.66
C ALA A 77 0.92 -1.81 16.31
N GLY A 78 0.86 -2.81 17.20
CA GLY A 78 1.40 -4.15 16.93
C GLY A 78 0.69 -4.85 15.77
N LEU A 79 -0.63 -4.71 15.65
CA LEU A 79 -1.40 -5.27 14.55
C LEU A 79 -1.09 -4.54 13.23
N PHE A 80 -0.98 -3.22 13.27
CA PHE A 80 -0.55 -2.43 12.10
C PHE A 80 0.86 -2.79 11.64
N PHE A 81 1.78 -3.03 12.58
CA PHE A 81 3.13 -3.50 12.25
C PHE A 81 3.09 -4.86 11.56
N LEU A 82 2.31 -5.80 12.10
CA LEU A 82 2.18 -7.15 11.53
C LEU A 82 1.52 -7.12 10.13
N LEU A 83 0.49 -6.29 9.95
CA LEU A 83 -0.11 -6.03 8.64
C LEU A 83 0.89 -5.42 7.65
N ALA A 84 1.67 -4.43 8.07
CA ALA A 84 2.69 -3.83 7.21
C ALA A 84 3.75 -4.87 6.79
N LEU A 85 4.19 -5.70 7.73
CA LEU A 85 5.20 -6.73 7.49
C LEU A 85 4.69 -7.77 6.48
N VAL A 86 3.51 -8.34 6.73
CA VAL A 86 2.94 -9.42 5.90
C VAL A 86 2.45 -8.91 4.55
N ASN A 87 1.90 -7.70 4.49
CA ASN A 87 1.26 -7.20 3.28
C ASN A 87 2.22 -6.44 2.36
N ASN A 88 3.28 -5.84 2.90
CA ASN A 88 4.26 -5.08 2.12
C ASN A 88 5.67 -5.67 2.26
N VAL A 89 6.23 -5.71 3.47
CA VAL A 89 7.67 -5.90 3.62
C VAL A 89 8.14 -7.28 3.13
N ILE A 90 7.50 -8.35 3.58
CA ILE A 90 7.83 -9.72 3.20
C ILE A 90 7.65 -9.93 1.68
N PRO A 91 6.46 -9.69 1.08
CA PRO A 91 6.26 -9.96 -0.33
C PRO A 91 7.16 -9.11 -1.22
N PHE A 92 7.33 -7.81 -0.94
CA PHE A 92 8.20 -6.97 -1.78
C PHE A 92 9.68 -7.30 -1.64
N SER A 93 10.15 -7.61 -0.44
CA SER A 93 11.55 -8.02 -0.25
C SER A 93 11.83 -9.33 -0.98
N LEU A 94 10.91 -10.31 -0.93
CA LEU A 94 11.04 -11.58 -1.65
C LEU A 94 11.01 -11.40 -3.17
N ILE A 95 10.09 -10.57 -3.68
CA ILE A 95 10.00 -10.27 -5.12
C ILE A 95 11.29 -9.62 -5.61
N PHE A 96 11.82 -8.64 -4.89
CA PHE A 96 13.05 -7.94 -5.30
C PHE A 96 14.29 -8.80 -5.12
N ALA A 97 14.36 -9.63 -4.07
CA ALA A 97 15.44 -10.59 -3.91
C ALA A 97 15.51 -11.59 -5.09
N GLY A 98 14.36 -12.06 -5.59
CA GLY A 98 14.28 -12.91 -6.78
C GLY A 98 14.53 -12.19 -8.12
N GLN A 99 14.73 -10.87 -8.11
CA GLN A 99 15.07 -10.08 -9.30
C GLN A 99 16.55 -9.67 -9.36
N THR A 100 17.32 -9.96 -8.30
CA THR A 100 18.79 -9.89 -8.27
C THR A 100 19.39 -11.13 -8.92
#